data_AF-A0A962FDG7-F1
#
_entry.id   AF-A0A962FDG7-F1
#
_cell.length_a   1.000
_cell.length_b   1.000
_cell.length_c   1.000
_cell.angle_alpha   90.00
_cell.angle_beta   90.00
_cell.angle_gamma   90.00
#
_symmetry.space_group_name_H-M   'P 1'
#
loop_
_entity.id
_entity.type
_entity.pdbx_description
1 polymer ?
#
loop_
_entity_poly.entity_id
_entity_poly.type
_entity_poly.pdbx_seq_one_letter_code
_entity_poly.pdbx_strand_id
1 'polypeptide(L)'
;MIRLLGFLMLTFAGLAATPAAADFRLCNNTTNRVSISLAYTDGDAWVSEGWWNLKPSNCETLLRGPLAAEFYYVYAMDEKGGEWKGKAFMCTRDREFKIDGRENCYVRGFDRTGFFEVDTGKDARSWTVQLTDPGQTR
;
A
#
# COMPACT_ATOMS: atom_id res chain seq x y z
N MET A 1 5.94 27.13 65.92
CA MET A 1 6.80 26.18 65.20
C MET A 1 5.97 24.96 64.82
N ILE A 2 5.62 24.77 63.54
CA ILE A 2 5.28 23.47 62.93
C ILE A 2 5.68 23.60 61.46
N ARG A 3 6.41 22.59 60.98
CA ARG A 3 7.30 22.61 59.83
C ARG A 3 6.53 22.49 58.51
N LEU A 4 6.92 23.27 57.50
CA LEU A 4 6.63 22.94 56.10
C LEU A 4 7.33 21.61 55.75
N LEU A 5 6.56 20.60 55.35
CA LEU A 5 7.05 19.43 54.63
C LEU A 5 6.16 19.27 53.39
N GLY A 6 6.79 19.45 52.23
CA GLY A 6 6.12 19.54 50.95
C GLY A 6 5.62 18.21 50.42
N PHE A 7 4.78 18.32 49.40
CA PHE A 7 4.52 17.24 48.47
C PHE A 7 4.35 17.86 47.08
N LEU A 8 5.44 17.92 46.32
CA LEU A 8 5.37 18.23 44.89
C LEU A 8 4.82 16.97 44.22
N MET A 9 3.49 16.88 44.04
CA MET A 9 2.88 15.84 43.22
C MET A 9 3.26 16.12 41.76
N LEU A 10 4.29 15.44 41.24
CA LEU A 10 4.47 15.31 39.80
C LEU A 10 3.34 14.42 39.27
N THR A 11 2.31 15.03 38.70
CA THR A 11 1.31 14.34 37.88
C THR A 11 2.00 13.89 36.59
N PHE A 12 2.42 12.63 36.55
CA PHE A 12 2.93 11.98 35.34
C PHE A 12 1.75 11.70 34.41
N ALA A 13 1.42 12.65 33.53
CA ALA A 13 0.41 12.46 32.49
C ALA A 13 0.95 11.41 31.51
N GLY A 14 0.40 10.18 31.57
CA GLY A 14 0.74 9.11 30.66
C GLY A 14 0.39 9.50 29.22
N LEU A 15 1.41 9.65 28.38
CA LEU A 15 1.26 9.71 26.94
C LEU A 15 0.73 8.35 26.47
N ALA A 16 -0.57 8.28 26.16
CA ALA A 16 -1.12 7.12 25.47
C ALA A 16 -0.49 7.05 24.07
N ALA A 17 0.46 6.13 23.88
CA ALA A 17 0.99 5.82 22.57
C ALA A 17 -0.17 5.26 21.73
N THR A 18 -0.62 6.02 20.73
CA THR A 18 -1.55 5.48 19.75
C THR A 18 -0.82 4.37 18.99
N PRO A 19 -1.46 3.22 18.76
CA PRO A 19 -0.85 2.18 17.95
C PRO A 19 -0.56 2.77 16.57
N ALA A 20 0.72 2.81 16.20
CA ALA A 20 1.12 3.15 14.85
C ALA A 20 0.61 2.02 13.94
N ALA A 21 -0.35 2.33 13.07
CA ALA A 21 -0.89 1.37 12.11
C ALA A 21 0.24 0.99 11.13
N ALA A 22 0.63 -0.28 11.16
CA ALA A 22 1.75 -0.80 10.41
C ALA A 22 1.31 -1.25 9.01
N ASP A 23 0.71 -0.37 8.21
CA ASP A 23 -0.03 -0.78 7.00
C ASP A 23 0.72 -0.48 5.68
N PHE A 24 0.35 -1.18 4.60
CA PHE A 24 0.66 -0.76 3.22
C PHE A 24 -0.46 0.11 2.67
N ARG A 25 -0.16 1.37 2.37
CA ARG A 25 -1.14 2.37 1.91
C ARG A 25 -0.77 2.94 0.56
N LEU A 26 -1.78 3.44 -0.16
CA LEU A 26 -1.57 4.21 -1.37
C LEU A 26 -2.43 5.47 -1.35
N CYS A 27 -1.82 6.61 -1.64
CA CYS A 27 -2.46 7.91 -1.74
C CYS A 27 -2.52 8.35 -3.20
N ASN A 28 -3.73 8.66 -3.68
CA ASN A 28 -3.95 9.20 -5.01
C ASN A 28 -3.76 10.72 -4.98
N ASN A 29 -2.57 11.21 -5.33
CA ASN A 29 -2.27 12.65 -5.46
C ASN A 29 -2.42 13.14 -6.91
N THR A 30 -3.12 12.39 -7.76
CA THR A 30 -3.46 12.78 -9.13
C THR A 30 -4.76 13.59 -9.14
N THR A 31 -5.13 14.10 -10.33
CA THR A 31 -6.38 14.83 -10.52
C THR A 31 -7.58 13.94 -10.89
N ASN A 32 -7.37 12.67 -11.20
CA ASN A 32 -8.40 11.74 -11.67
C ASN A 32 -8.69 10.64 -10.65
N ARG A 33 -9.82 9.95 -10.82
CA ARG A 33 -10.03 8.68 -10.11
C ARG A 33 -9.03 7.65 -10.64
N VAL A 34 -8.47 6.87 -9.71
CA VAL A 34 -7.53 5.78 -10.03
C VAL A 34 -8.04 4.45 -9.50
N SER A 35 -7.92 3.42 -10.34
CA SER A 35 -8.10 2.01 -9.98
C SER A 35 -6.74 1.38 -9.72
N ILE A 36 -6.60 0.66 -8.61
CA ILE A 36 -5.31 0.13 -8.13
C ILE A 36 -5.39 -1.38 -7.99
N SER A 37 -4.31 -2.06 -8.34
CA SER A 37 -4.02 -3.43 -7.98
C SER A 37 -2.66 -3.53 -7.29
N LEU A 38 -2.57 -4.45 -6.35
CA LEU A 38 -1.37 -4.75 -5.58
C LEU A 38 -0.99 -6.22 -5.78
N ALA A 39 0.30 -6.49 -5.83
CA ALA A 39 0.87 -7.81 -5.78
C ALA A 39 1.98 -7.90 -4.72
N TYR A 40 2.04 -9.04 -4.06
CA TYR A 40 3.01 -9.35 -3.00
C TYR A 40 3.30 -10.85 -2.98
N THR A 41 4.33 -11.22 -2.23
CA THR A 41 4.72 -12.62 -1.99
C THR A 41 5.23 -12.74 -0.56
N ASP A 42 5.00 -13.90 0.06
CA ASP A 42 5.59 -14.30 1.33
C ASP A 42 6.81 -15.22 1.15
N GLY A 43 7.22 -15.44 -0.11
CA GLY A 43 8.32 -16.33 -0.49
C GLY A 43 7.86 -17.64 -1.13
N ASP A 44 6.64 -18.09 -0.84
CA ASP A 44 6.10 -19.35 -1.36
C ASP A 44 5.15 -19.12 -2.53
N ALA A 45 4.28 -18.11 -2.42
CA ALA A 45 3.28 -17.82 -3.45
C ALA A 45 3.15 -16.34 -3.74
N TRP A 46 3.11 -16.01 -5.03
CA TRP A 46 2.70 -14.70 -5.50
C TRP A 46 1.19 -14.56 -5.39
N VAL A 47 0.74 -13.39 -4.96
CA VAL A 47 -0.67 -13.01 -4.93
C VAL A 47 -0.82 -11.66 -5.60
N SER A 48 -1.83 -11.51 -6.45
CA SER A 48 -2.31 -10.21 -6.94
C SER A 48 -3.78 -10.00 -6.59
N GLU A 49 -4.11 -8.80 -6.14
CA GLU A 49 -5.47 -8.41 -5.76
C GLU A 49 -5.78 -6.97 -6.22
N GLY A 50 -7.06 -6.67 -6.37
CA GLY A 50 -7.58 -5.41 -6.91
C GLY A 50 -9.10 -5.53 -7.12
N TRP A 51 -9.85 -4.51 -7.51
CA TRP A 51 -9.46 -3.14 -7.75
C TRP A 51 -9.93 -2.25 -6.60
N TRP A 52 -9.00 -1.51 -6.00
CA TRP A 52 -9.37 -0.39 -5.14
C TRP A 52 -9.59 0.85 -6.00
N ASN A 53 -10.65 1.60 -5.74
CA ASN A 53 -11.03 2.78 -6.52
C ASN A 53 -10.88 4.04 -5.67
N LEU A 54 -9.83 4.83 -5.91
CA LEU A 54 -9.50 6.01 -5.11
C LEU A 54 -9.89 7.29 -5.84
N LYS A 55 -10.64 8.15 -5.15
CA LYS A 55 -10.85 9.54 -5.58
C LYS A 55 -9.54 10.33 -5.50
N PRO A 56 -9.43 11.45 -6.23
CA PRO A 56 -8.34 12.41 -6.04
C PRO A 56 -8.18 12.80 -4.57
N SER A 57 -6.93 12.96 -4.13
CA SER A 57 -6.52 13.34 -2.77
C SER A 57 -6.93 12.39 -1.64
N ASN A 58 -7.37 11.16 -1.95
CA ASN A 58 -7.69 10.14 -0.96
C ASN A 58 -6.57 9.10 -0.85
N CYS A 59 -6.46 8.49 0.34
CA CYS A 59 -5.58 7.35 0.59
C CYS A 59 -6.39 6.12 0.99
N GLU A 60 -5.94 4.94 0.54
CA GLU A 60 -6.52 3.65 0.89
C GLU A 60 -5.48 2.74 1.54
N THR A 61 -5.95 1.83 2.41
CA THR A 61 -5.10 0.78 2.99
C THR A 61 -5.26 -0.49 2.18
N LEU A 62 -4.21 -0.87 1.45
CA LEU A 62 -4.25 -2.02 0.55
C LEU A 62 -3.90 -3.32 1.30
N LEU A 63 -2.96 -3.26 2.24
CA LEU A 63 -2.68 -4.35 3.18
C LEU A 63 -2.65 -3.82 4.60
N ARG A 64 -3.25 -4.59 5.50
CA ARG A 64 -3.27 -4.27 6.93
C ARG A 64 -2.23 -5.08 7.68
N GLY A 65 -1.63 -4.45 8.68
CA GLY A 65 -0.64 -5.07 9.52
C GLY A 65 0.75 -5.11 8.87
N PRO A 66 1.76 -5.44 9.69
CA PRO A 66 3.15 -5.18 9.37
C PRO A 66 3.58 -5.83 8.07
N LEU A 67 4.37 -5.08 7.28
CA LEU A 67 4.90 -5.59 6.02
C LEU A 67 5.80 -6.81 6.27
N ALA A 68 5.62 -7.83 5.46
CA ALA A 68 6.33 -9.11 5.54
C ALA A 68 7.40 -9.27 4.46
N ALA A 69 7.43 -8.35 3.48
CA ALA A 69 8.35 -8.38 2.35
C ALA A 69 9.00 -7.00 2.14
N GLU A 70 10.18 -6.99 1.51
CA GLU A 70 10.88 -5.77 1.10
C GLU A 70 10.22 -5.12 -0.13
N PHE A 71 9.76 -5.96 -1.07
CA PHE A 71 9.21 -5.51 -2.35
C PHE A 71 7.71 -5.77 -2.47
N TYR A 72 6.99 -4.74 -2.90
CA TYR A 72 5.58 -4.79 -3.28
C TYR A 72 5.43 -4.30 -4.71
N TYR A 73 4.38 -4.75 -5.39
CA TYR A 73 4.19 -4.47 -6.81
C TYR A 73 2.84 -3.82 -7.01
N VAL A 74 2.79 -2.69 -7.69
CA VAL A 74 1.55 -1.93 -7.89
C VAL A 74 1.30 -1.73 -9.37
N TYR A 75 0.05 -1.87 -9.77
CA TYR A 75 -0.45 -1.39 -11.05
C TYR A 75 -1.59 -0.44 -10.78
N ALA A 76 -1.65 0.67 -11.51
CA ALA A 76 -2.75 1.59 -11.42
C ALA A 76 -3.14 2.13 -12.79
N MET A 77 -4.42 2.45 -12.96
CA MET A 77 -4.94 3.10 -14.16
C MET A 77 -5.97 4.18 -13.77
N ASP A 78 -5.99 5.28 -14.49
CA ASP A 78 -7.00 6.32 -14.33
C ASP A 78 -8.15 6.18 -15.34
N GLU A 79 -9.23 6.90 -15.10
CA GLU A 79 -10.43 6.89 -15.95
C GLU A 79 -10.22 7.51 -17.35
N LYS A 80 -9.07 8.13 -17.61
CA LYS A 80 -8.67 8.70 -18.90
C LYS A 80 -7.68 7.81 -19.67
N GLY A 81 -7.34 6.64 -19.13
CA GLY A 81 -6.41 5.69 -19.74
C GLY A 81 -4.93 5.96 -19.42
N GLY A 82 -4.63 6.85 -18.46
CA GLY A 82 -3.30 6.97 -17.87
C GLY A 82 -2.96 5.74 -17.04
N GLU A 83 -1.72 5.25 -17.13
CA GLU A 83 -1.30 4.03 -16.44
C GLU A 83 0.01 4.24 -15.65
N TRP A 84 0.07 3.62 -14.48
CA TRP A 84 1.29 3.39 -13.71
C TRP A 84 1.60 1.91 -13.76
N LYS A 85 2.61 1.58 -14.56
CA LYS A 85 2.96 0.21 -14.88
C LYS A 85 4.46 0.02 -14.87
N GLY A 86 4.87 -1.23 -14.76
CA GLY A 86 6.27 -1.62 -14.79
C GLY A 86 6.47 -2.95 -15.48
N LYS A 87 7.57 -3.62 -15.14
CA LYS A 87 8.03 -4.85 -15.81
C LYS A 87 7.68 -6.12 -15.05
N ALA A 88 7.13 -6.02 -13.84
CA ALA A 88 6.77 -7.17 -13.02
C ALA A 88 5.38 -7.68 -13.43
N PHE A 89 5.33 -8.70 -14.27
CA PHE A 89 4.06 -9.22 -14.78
C PHE A 89 3.31 -10.06 -13.74
N MET A 90 2.05 -9.71 -13.50
CA MET A 90 1.12 -10.41 -12.63
C MET A 90 -0.19 -10.70 -13.38
N CYS A 91 -0.99 -11.63 -12.85
CA CYS A 91 -2.32 -11.89 -13.38
C CYS A 91 -3.34 -10.87 -12.84
N THR A 92 -4.22 -10.36 -13.70
CA THR A 92 -5.32 -9.46 -13.31
C THR A 92 -6.62 -9.88 -13.98
N ARG A 93 -7.73 -9.26 -13.58
CA ARG A 93 -9.01 -9.34 -14.29
C ARG A 93 -9.78 -8.04 -14.11
N ASP A 94 -10.87 -7.91 -14.83
CA ASP A 94 -11.65 -6.68 -15.03
C ASP A 94 -12.65 -6.36 -13.89
N ARG A 95 -12.87 -7.27 -12.94
CA ARG A 95 -13.64 -7.03 -11.69
C ARG A 95 -12.75 -7.21 -10.47
N GLU A 96 -13.27 -6.91 -9.28
CA GLU A 96 -12.59 -7.20 -8.01
C GLU A 96 -12.13 -8.68 -7.95
N PHE A 97 -10.91 -8.89 -7.46
CA PHE A 97 -10.18 -10.13 -7.60
C PHE A 97 -9.12 -10.30 -6.53
N LYS A 98 -8.79 -11.58 -6.32
CA LYS A 98 -7.59 -12.08 -5.71
C LYS A 98 -7.15 -13.32 -6.50
N ILE A 99 -5.90 -13.35 -6.94
CA ILE A 99 -5.35 -14.41 -7.79
C ILE A 99 -4.03 -14.89 -7.20
N ASP A 100 -3.96 -16.18 -6.92
CA ASP A 100 -2.71 -16.85 -6.54
C ASP A 100 -1.91 -17.23 -7.78
N GLY A 101 -0.61 -17.04 -7.75
CA GLY A 101 0.32 -17.34 -8.82
C GLY A 101 0.27 -16.35 -9.99
N ARG A 102 1.46 -16.02 -10.51
CA ARG A 102 1.66 -15.08 -11.63
C ARG A 102 1.88 -15.76 -12.99
N GLU A 103 1.86 -17.08 -13.02
CA GLU A 103 2.13 -17.87 -14.22
C GLU A 103 0.86 -18.21 -15.01
N ASN A 104 1.02 -18.39 -16.31
CA ASN A 104 -0.01 -18.87 -17.24
C ASN A 104 -1.32 -18.07 -17.19
N CYS A 105 -1.26 -16.75 -16.95
CA CYS A 105 -2.45 -15.90 -16.76
C CYS A 105 -3.51 -16.11 -17.86
N TYR A 106 -3.12 -16.03 -19.13
CA TYR A 106 -4.05 -16.18 -20.25
C TYR A 106 -4.71 -17.56 -20.32
N VAL A 107 -3.96 -18.65 -20.09
CA VAL A 107 -4.49 -20.02 -20.08
C VAL A 107 -5.47 -20.21 -18.92
N ARG A 108 -5.28 -19.47 -17.83
CA ARG A 108 -6.15 -19.45 -16.65
C ARG A 108 -7.33 -18.47 -16.79
N GLY A 109 -7.47 -17.78 -17.92
CA GLY A 109 -8.55 -16.81 -18.18
C GLY A 109 -8.33 -15.45 -17.53
N PHE A 110 -7.09 -15.08 -17.23
CA PHE A 110 -6.70 -13.79 -16.66
C PHE A 110 -5.89 -12.97 -17.66
N ASP A 111 -5.87 -11.66 -17.45
CA ASP A 111 -4.96 -10.75 -18.15
C ASP A 111 -3.56 -10.83 -17.56
N ARG A 112 -2.58 -10.41 -18.36
CA ARG A 112 -1.17 -10.29 -17.93
C ARG A 112 -0.78 -8.82 -17.93
N THR A 113 -0.65 -8.26 -16.73
CA THR A 113 -0.48 -6.82 -16.51
C THR A 113 0.87 -6.55 -15.87
N GLY A 114 1.53 -5.47 -16.29
CA GLY A 114 2.87 -5.09 -15.80
C GLY A 114 2.79 -4.15 -14.61
N PHE A 115 3.28 -4.58 -13.44
CA PHE A 115 3.31 -3.81 -12.20
C PHE A 115 4.66 -3.10 -12.04
N PHE A 116 4.66 -1.90 -11.48
CA PHE A 116 5.87 -1.23 -11.01
C PHE A 116 6.25 -1.73 -9.63
N GLU A 117 7.55 -1.78 -9.36
CA GLU A 117 8.09 -2.24 -8.09
C GLU A 117 8.17 -1.10 -7.09
N VAL A 118 7.83 -1.41 -5.84
CA VAL A 118 7.92 -0.53 -4.68
C VAL A 118 8.88 -1.21 -3.71
N ASP A 119 10.09 -0.69 -3.62
CA ASP A 119 11.05 -1.06 -2.59
C ASP A 119 10.70 -0.32 -1.30
N THR A 120 10.31 -1.08 -0.29
CA THR A 120 9.97 -0.56 1.04
C THR A 120 11.16 -0.66 2.01
N GLY A 121 12.20 -1.40 1.66
CA GLY A 121 13.32 -1.77 2.53
C GLY A 121 13.00 -2.94 3.47
N LYS A 122 14.04 -3.67 3.87
CA LYS A 122 13.93 -4.93 4.64
C LYS A 122 13.27 -4.82 6.01
N ASP A 123 13.42 -3.67 6.66
CA ASP A 123 12.96 -3.45 8.05
C ASP A 123 11.67 -2.61 8.11
N ALA A 124 11.10 -2.23 6.96
CA ALA A 124 9.89 -1.43 6.94
C ALA A 124 8.70 -2.21 7.49
N ARG A 125 7.98 -1.58 8.44
CA ARG A 125 6.75 -2.13 9.01
C ARG A 125 5.49 -1.54 8.38
N SER A 126 5.62 -0.41 7.70
CA SER A 126 4.53 0.29 7.01
C SER A 126 5.10 1.06 5.83
N TRP A 127 4.30 1.25 4.81
CA TRP A 127 4.69 2.04 3.65
C TRP A 127 3.50 2.79 3.07
N THR A 128 3.74 3.98 2.51
CA THR A 128 2.72 4.71 1.76
C THR A 128 3.25 5.11 0.40
N VAL A 129 2.65 4.55 -0.65
CA VAL A 129 2.91 4.96 -2.04
C VAL A 129 2.18 6.27 -2.32
N GLN A 130 2.89 7.26 -2.84
CA GLN A 130 2.32 8.53 -3.30
C GLN A 130 2.18 8.48 -4.82
N LEU A 131 0.97 8.27 -5.32
CA LEU A 131 0.71 8.20 -6.75
C LEU A 131 0.51 9.61 -7.31
N THR A 132 1.36 10.03 -8.24
CA THR A 132 1.32 11.33 -8.93
C THR A 132 1.09 11.13 -10.43
N ASP A 133 0.67 12.14 -11.18
CA ASP A 133 0.31 12.00 -12.60
C ASP A 133 1.41 11.26 -13.41
N PRO A 134 1.02 10.36 -14.35
CA PRO A 134 1.97 9.51 -15.05
C PRO A 134 2.79 10.37 -16.02
N GLY A 135 4.09 10.50 -15.77
CA GLY A 135 5.00 11.40 -16.50
C GLY A 135 5.90 12.28 -15.62
N GLN A 136 5.77 12.20 -14.30
CA GLN A 136 6.67 12.86 -13.34
C GLN A 136 7.78 11.96 -12.78
N THR A 137 8.15 10.88 -13.47
CA THR A 137 9.44 10.21 -13.25
C THR A 137 10.44 10.79 -14.24
N ARG A 138 11.20 11.79 -13.80
CA ARG A 138 12.43 12.22 -14.46
C ARG A 138 13.58 11.33 -14.03
#